data_AF-A0A830GAQ0-F1
#
_entry.id   AF-A0A830GAQ0-F1
#
_cell.length_a   1.000
_cell.length_b   1.000
_cell.length_c   1.000
_cell.angle_alpha   90.00
_cell.angle_beta   90.00
_cell.angle_gamma   90.00
#
_symmetry.space_group_name_H-M   'P 1'
#
loop_
_entity.id
_entity.type
_entity.pdbx_description
1 polymer ?
#
loop_
_entity_poly.entity_id
_entity_poly.type
_entity_poly.pdbx_seq_one_letter_code
_entity_poly.pdbx_strand_id
1 'polypeptide(L)'
;MILCVDPDSTALAATRDALADAGYEVVTAGTIADARDVLDDPDGPTLDALVTEYELPGGTGLDVVRAVREHAPDAACVLFTSTPVESIDTAAFGDVVADYLTKDEADAREALCDVLEQTLAFRSQTAYPLPDDEDARLDALDRYAGDPAALDASLDRLTEIATALFDLDAAAIGLIDAHEQRFLSCHGVSMGTIDREDTVCTYAMLDDDVTVIEDVGGDARFETNEGVRAAGIAFYASASLVTPDGQTIGTFCVYDDEPRSFDARERELLALLADEAMEQLELRRRLDGDGGEDDA
;
A
#
# COMPACT_ATOMS: atom_id res chain seq x y z
N MET A 1 17.88 -6.61 -5.50
CA MET A 1 19.02 -5.76 -5.90
C MET A 1 18.81 -4.31 -5.46
N ILE A 2 19.87 -3.57 -5.10
CA ILE A 2 19.84 -2.11 -4.90
C ILE A 2 20.44 -1.40 -6.11
N LEU A 3 19.72 -0.41 -6.67
CA LEU A 3 20.23 0.49 -7.71
C LEU A 3 20.77 1.78 -7.05
N CYS A 4 22.05 2.05 -7.19
CA CYS A 4 22.67 3.31 -6.78
C CYS A 4 22.88 4.22 -7.99
N VAL A 5 22.37 5.46 -7.93
CA VAL A 5 22.50 6.45 -9.01
C VAL A 5 23.19 7.70 -8.49
N ASP A 6 24.40 7.96 -8.97
CA ASP A 6 25.21 9.09 -8.54
C ASP A 6 26.24 9.46 -9.64
N PRO A 7 26.30 10.72 -10.11
CA PRO A 7 27.26 11.13 -11.13
C PRO A 7 28.70 11.16 -10.63
N ASP A 8 28.94 11.29 -9.32
CA ASP A 8 30.28 11.20 -8.77
C ASP A 8 30.68 9.73 -8.63
N SER A 9 31.45 9.26 -9.61
CA SER A 9 32.01 7.90 -9.63
C SER A 9 32.76 7.49 -8.36
N THR A 10 33.35 8.44 -7.61
CA THR A 10 34.03 8.15 -6.34
C THR A 10 33.03 7.93 -5.22
N ALA A 11 32.03 8.82 -5.12
CA ALA A 11 30.96 8.70 -4.13
C ALA A 11 30.14 7.43 -4.37
N LEU A 12 29.80 7.15 -5.64
CA LEU A 12 29.10 5.96 -6.10
C LEU A 12 29.85 4.67 -5.75
N ALA A 13 31.16 4.62 -6.01
CA ALA A 13 31.98 3.45 -5.66
C ALA A 13 32.02 3.21 -4.15
N ALA A 14 32.18 4.28 -3.35
CA ALA A 14 32.19 4.16 -1.89
C ALA A 14 30.83 3.72 -1.32
N THR A 15 29.72 4.19 -1.90
CA THR A 15 28.36 3.77 -1.51
C THR A 15 28.11 2.31 -1.89
N ARG A 16 28.49 1.90 -3.10
CA ARG A 16 28.42 0.51 -3.54
C ARG A 16 29.19 -0.42 -2.61
N ASP A 17 30.43 -0.06 -2.28
CA ASP A 17 31.29 -0.88 -1.42
C ASP A 17 30.68 -1.03 -0.01
N ALA A 18 30.16 0.05 0.59
CA ALA A 18 29.49 -0.01 1.89
C ALA A 18 28.25 -0.92 1.89
N LEU A 19 27.41 -0.83 0.85
CA LEU A 19 26.22 -1.67 0.73
C LEU A 19 26.55 -3.13 0.42
N ALA A 20 27.60 -3.37 -0.38
CA ALA A 20 28.09 -4.72 -0.65
C ALA A 20 28.68 -5.36 0.63
N ASP A 21 29.39 -4.59 1.44
CA ASP A 21 29.91 -5.04 2.75
C ASP A 21 28.76 -5.38 3.73
N ALA A 22 27.61 -4.69 3.61
CA ALA A 22 26.37 -5.00 4.32
C ALA A 22 25.60 -6.21 3.74
N GLY A 23 26.05 -6.79 2.62
CA GLY A 23 25.50 -8.01 2.05
C GLY A 23 24.48 -7.81 0.91
N TYR A 24 24.31 -6.58 0.42
CA TYR A 24 23.40 -6.28 -0.68
C TYR A 24 24.05 -6.50 -2.05
N GLU A 25 23.25 -6.95 -3.02
CA GLU A 25 23.64 -6.92 -4.43
C GLU A 25 23.35 -5.54 -5.01
N VAL A 26 24.39 -4.84 -5.47
CA VAL A 26 24.32 -3.43 -5.88
C VAL A 26 24.65 -3.26 -7.36
N VAL A 27 23.76 -2.61 -8.09
CA VAL A 27 23.97 -2.12 -9.45
C VAL A 27 24.13 -0.60 -9.41
N THR A 28 25.02 -0.07 -10.25
CA THR A 28 25.40 1.34 -10.22
C THR A 28 25.14 2.01 -11.56
N ALA A 29 24.57 3.21 -11.54
CA ALA A 29 24.36 4.07 -12.70
C ALA A 29 24.92 5.48 -12.44
N GLY A 30 25.52 6.11 -13.46
CA GLY A 30 26.05 7.47 -13.36
C GLY A 30 25.08 8.55 -13.85
N THR A 31 24.04 8.14 -14.57
CA THR A 31 23.07 9.04 -15.20
C THR A 31 21.65 8.47 -15.11
N ILE A 32 20.65 9.32 -15.35
CA ILE A 32 19.24 8.90 -15.44
C ILE A 32 19.03 7.91 -16.60
N ALA A 33 19.75 8.08 -17.71
CA ALA A 33 19.66 7.18 -18.85
C ALA A 33 20.18 5.78 -18.50
N ASP A 34 21.35 5.71 -17.86
CA ASP A 34 21.91 4.42 -17.43
C ASP A 34 21.01 3.74 -16.38
N ALA A 35 20.38 4.53 -15.50
CA ALA A 35 19.42 4.00 -14.53
C ALA A 35 18.19 3.41 -15.23
N ARG A 36 17.65 4.07 -16.27
CA ARG A 36 16.55 3.54 -17.06
C ARG A 36 16.92 2.28 -17.82
N ASP A 37 18.11 2.23 -18.43
CA ASP A 37 18.59 1.02 -19.10
C ASP A 37 18.64 -0.20 -18.15
N VAL A 38 18.91 0.02 -16.86
CA VAL A 38 18.84 -1.03 -15.83
C VAL A 38 17.40 -1.43 -15.50
N LEU A 39 16.47 -0.47 -15.43
CA LEU A 39 15.05 -0.73 -15.12
C LEU A 39 14.31 -1.40 -16.28
N ASP A 40 14.68 -1.06 -17.51
CA ASP A 40 14.07 -1.54 -18.74
C ASP A 40 14.55 -2.96 -19.13
N ASP A 41 15.51 -3.55 -18.40
CA ASP A 41 16.01 -4.91 -18.65
C ASP A 41 14.99 -5.97 -18.19
N PRO A 42 14.30 -6.66 -19.11
CA PRO A 42 13.25 -7.63 -18.76
C PRO A 42 13.80 -8.92 -18.12
N ASP A 43 15.10 -9.19 -18.26
CA ASP A 43 15.78 -10.32 -17.63
C ASP A 43 16.56 -9.89 -16.36
N GLY A 44 16.43 -8.62 -15.95
CA GLY A 44 17.08 -8.05 -14.79
C GLY A 44 16.52 -8.58 -13.45
N PRO A 45 17.34 -8.58 -12.38
CA PRO A 45 16.87 -8.94 -11.05
C PRO A 45 15.89 -7.90 -10.49
N THR A 46 14.99 -8.32 -9.62
CA THR A 46 14.01 -7.43 -8.98
C THR A 46 14.69 -6.32 -8.17
N LEU A 47 14.18 -5.09 -8.32
CA LEU A 47 14.69 -3.92 -7.62
C LEU A 47 14.10 -3.85 -6.21
N ASP A 48 14.97 -4.00 -5.21
CA ASP A 48 14.61 -3.86 -3.80
C ASP A 48 14.75 -2.40 -3.36
N ALA A 49 15.75 -1.64 -3.79
CA ALA A 49 15.85 -0.24 -3.41
C ALA A 49 16.54 0.62 -4.46
N LEU A 50 16.13 1.88 -4.54
CA LEU A 50 16.82 2.96 -5.22
C LEU A 50 17.52 3.83 -4.17
N VAL A 51 18.81 4.07 -4.37
CA VAL A 51 19.58 5.10 -3.69
C VAL A 51 20.04 6.10 -4.73
N THR A 52 19.53 7.32 -4.70
CA THR A 52 19.84 8.30 -5.76
C THR A 52 20.35 9.63 -5.21
N GLU A 53 21.30 10.22 -5.92
CA GLU A 53 21.66 11.62 -5.81
C GLU A 53 20.54 12.51 -6.40
N TYR A 54 20.36 13.71 -5.85
CA TYR A 54 19.37 14.66 -6.34
C TYR A 54 19.81 15.31 -7.65
N GLU A 55 21.05 15.79 -7.75
CA GLU A 55 21.55 16.40 -8.99
C GLU A 55 22.13 15.32 -9.93
N LEU A 56 21.42 15.03 -11.02
CA LEU A 56 21.85 14.05 -12.02
C LEU A 56 22.06 14.69 -13.40
N PRO A 57 22.95 14.15 -14.25
CA PRO A 57 23.10 14.61 -15.62
C PRO A 57 21.78 14.46 -16.40
N GLY A 58 21.21 15.59 -16.82
CA GLY A 58 19.99 15.63 -17.63
C GLY A 58 18.68 15.70 -16.85
N GLY A 59 18.71 15.85 -15.52
CA GLY A 59 17.52 15.97 -14.70
C GLY A 59 17.83 15.89 -13.21
N THR A 60 16.94 15.26 -12.46
CA THR A 60 17.07 15.08 -11.02
C THR A 60 16.91 13.61 -10.63
N GLY A 61 17.37 13.24 -9.43
CA GLY A 61 17.10 11.94 -8.83
C GLY A 61 15.62 11.59 -8.79
N LEU A 62 14.74 12.59 -8.72
CA LEU A 62 13.29 12.39 -8.76
C LEU A 62 12.79 11.82 -10.08
N ASP A 63 13.45 12.12 -11.19
CA ASP A 63 13.11 11.54 -12.49
C ASP A 63 13.41 10.04 -12.51
N VAL A 64 14.40 9.60 -11.72
CA VAL A 64 14.71 8.18 -11.50
C VAL A 64 13.69 7.56 -10.55
N VAL A 65 13.34 8.25 -9.45
CA VAL A 65 12.31 7.75 -8.52
C VAL A 65 10.99 7.51 -9.25
N ARG A 66 10.55 8.45 -10.11
CA ARG A 66 9.35 8.25 -10.93
C ARG A 66 9.46 7.04 -11.85
N ALA A 67 10.58 6.88 -12.55
CA ALA A 67 10.81 5.71 -13.40
C ALA A 67 10.81 4.40 -12.60
N VAL A 68 11.41 4.40 -11.40
CA VAL A 68 11.37 3.25 -10.50
C VAL A 68 9.95 2.94 -10.06
N ARG A 69 9.12 3.93 -9.74
CA ARG A 69 7.73 3.70 -9.35
C ARG A 69 6.89 3.08 -10.47
N GLU A 70 7.19 3.39 -11.73
CA GLU A 70 6.53 2.77 -12.89
C GLU A 70 6.91 1.29 -13.09
N HIS A 71 8.13 0.88 -12.71
CA HIS A 71 8.66 -0.47 -12.98
C HIS A 71 8.67 -1.39 -11.74
N ALA A 72 8.86 -0.79 -10.57
CA ALA A 72 9.01 -1.43 -9.27
C ALA A 72 8.37 -0.49 -8.22
N PRO A 73 7.02 -0.37 -8.20
CA PRO A 73 6.29 0.57 -7.35
C PRO A 73 6.62 0.39 -5.88
N ASP A 74 6.96 -0.82 -5.46
CA ASP A 74 7.29 -1.10 -4.07
C ASP A 74 8.70 -0.61 -3.70
N ALA A 75 9.64 -0.51 -4.64
CA ALA A 75 11.07 -0.32 -4.35
C ALA A 75 11.34 0.85 -3.39
N ALA A 76 12.09 0.59 -2.31
CA ALA A 76 12.41 1.61 -1.33
C ALA A 76 13.24 2.71 -2.00
N CYS A 77 12.84 3.97 -1.88
CA CYS A 77 13.56 5.08 -2.51
C CYS A 77 14.18 5.96 -1.43
N VAL A 78 15.51 6.01 -1.43
CA VAL A 78 16.31 6.83 -0.51
C VAL A 78 17.03 7.90 -1.32
N LEU A 79 16.80 9.17 -0.96
CA LEU A 79 17.55 10.27 -1.52
C LEU A 79 18.84 10.45 -0.72
N PHE A 80 19.96 10.01 -1.28
CA PHE A 80 21.28 10.13 -0.67
C PHE A 80 22.09 11.18 -1.42
N THR A 81 22.17 12.38 -0.86
CA THR A 81 22.55 13.58 -1.62
C THR A 81 23.53 14.49 -0.87
N SER A 82 24.41 15.17 -1.61
CA SER A 82 25.19 16.31 -1.08
C SER A 82 24.46 17.66 -1.23
N THR A 83 23.31 17.68 -1.88
CA THR A 83 22.49 18.88 -2.07
C THR A 83 21.74 19.19 -0.77
N PRO A 84 21.82 20.42 -0.23
CA PRO A 84 21.06 20.80 0.95
C PRO A 84 19.55 20.67 0.73
N VAL A 85 18.82 20.14 1.71
CA VAL A 85 17.34 19.98 1.68
C VAL A 85 16.62 21.25 1.22
N GLU A 86 17.09 22.42 1.63
CA GLU A 86 16.48 23.72 1.28
C GLU A 86 16.53 24.06 -0.22
N SER A 87 17.45 23.43 -0.97
CA SER A 87 17.61 23.60 -2.42
C SER A 87 16.97 22.49 -3.23
N ILE A 88 16.36 21.53 -2.55
CA ILE A 88 15.60 20.44 -3.12
C ILE A 88 14.15 20.92 -3.21
N ASP A 89 13.51 20.71 -4.36
CA ASP A 89 12.11 21.10 -4.57
C ASP A 89 11.17 20.14 -3.84
N THR A 90 11.15 20.20 -2.50
CA THR A 90 10.31 19.35 -1.64
C THR A 90 8.81 19.56 -1.85
N ALA A 91 8.39 20.65 -2.50
CA ALA A 91 7.01 20.84 -2.93
C ALA A 91 6.65 19.97 -4.15
N ALA A 92 7.62 19.67 -5.02
CA ALA A 92 7.50 18.69 -6.09
C ALA A 92 7.67 17.23 -5.60
N PHE A 93 8.05 17.02 -4.34
CA PHE A 93 8.23 15.69 -3.74
C PHE A 93 6.91 15.02 -3.35
N GLY A 94 5.90 15.70 -2.82
CA GLY A 94 4.79 14.97 -2.16
C GLY A 94 5.31 13.88 -1.20
N ASP A 95 4.68 12.71 -1.17
CA ASP A 95 5.10 11.52 -0.38
C ASP A 95 6.11 10.60 -1.12
N VAL A 96 6.80 11.09 -2.17
CA VAL A 96 7.45 10.23 -3.19
C VAL A 96 8.76 9.57 -2.72
N VAL A 97 9.44 10.12 -1.71
CA VAL A 97 10.71 9.57 -1.17
C VAL A 97 10.52 9.25 0.31
N ALA A 98 10.76 7.98 0.68
CA ALA A 98 10.57 7.49 2.04
C ALA A 98 11.59 8.08 3.01
N ASP A 99 12.85 8.23 2.57
CA ASP A 99 13.94 8.67 3.44
C ASP A 99 14.94 9.59 2.73
N TYR A 100 15.39 10.62 3.45
CA TYR A 100 16.40 11.59 3.02
C TYR A 100 17.66 11.47 3.87
N LEU A 101 18.82 11.37 3.23
CA LEU A 101 20.12 11.31 3.88
C LEU A 101 21.14 12.21 3.19
N THR A 102 21.92 12.94 3.99
CA THR A 102 23.02 13.77 3.50
C THR A 102 24.34 13.00 3.42
N LYS A 103 25.15 13.27 2.41
CA LYS A 103 26.50 12.70 2.23
C LYS A 103 27.59 13.37 3.08
N ASP A 104 27.27 14.51 3.68
CA ASP A 104 28.27 15.37 4.34
C ASP A 104 28.72 14.86 5.72
N GLU A 105 28.03 13.86 6.26
CA GLU A 105 28.32 13.27 7.56
C GLU A 105 29.37 12.14 7.46
N ALA A 106 30.20 12.00 8.49
CA ALA A 106 31.31 11.03 8.48
C ALA A 106 30.81 9.57 8.45
N ASP A 107 29.62 9.35 8.99
CA ASP A 107 28.88 8.11 9.15
C ASP A 107 27.71 8.00 8.15
N ALA A 108 27.61 8.89 7.17
CA ALA A 108 26.50 8.94 6.21
C ALA A 108 26.18 7.60 5.50
N ARG A 109 27.21 6.79 5.22
CA ARG A 109 27.05 5.47 4.59
C ARG A 109 26.64 4.37 5.57
N GLU A 110 27.04 4.49 6.83
CA GLU A 110 26.57 3.61 7.90
C GLU A 110 25.09 3.90 8.17
N ALA A 111 24.73 5.18 8.29
CA ALA A 111 23.34 5.62 8.38
C ALA A 111 22.49 5.17 7.17
N LEU A 112 23.06 5.22 5.95
CA LEU A 112 22.39 4.69 4.76
C LEU A 112 22.13 3.18 4.86
N CYS A 113 23.11 2.41 5.31
CA CYS A 113 22.93 0.98 5.53
C CYS A 113 21.85 0.70 6.58
N ASP A 114 21.85 1.45 7.69
CA ASP A 114 20.85 1.31 8.76
C ASP A 114 19.44 1.66 8.28
N VAL A 115 19.30 2.74 7.50
CA VAL A 115 18.02 3.12 6.89
C VAL A 115 17.56 2.05 5.91
N LEU A 116 18.44 1.56 5.03
CA LEU A 116 18.08 0.51 4.10
C LEU A 116 17.77 -0.81 4.80
N GLU A 117 18.48 -1.17 5.86
CA GLU A 117 18.17 -2.36 6.65
C GLU A 117 16.79 -2.22 7.30
N GLN A 118 16.46 -1.07 7.89
CA GLN A 118 15.14 -0.82 8.46
C GLN A 118 14.05 -0.83 7.39
N THR A 119 14.21 -0.06 6.31
CA THR A 119 13.21 0.07 5.25
C THR A 119 13.04 -1.24 4.48
N LEU A 120 14.10 -2.01 4.23
CA LEU A 120 14.00 -3.33 3.60
C LEU A 120 13.51 -4.41 4.56
N ALA A 121 13.81 -4.33 5.86
CA ALA A 121 13.23 -5.24 6.86
C ALA A 121 11.73 -4.98 7.03
N PHE A 122 11.32 -3.71 7.06
CA PHE A 122 9.90 -3.33 6.97
C PHE A 122 9.32 -3.88 5.67
N ARG A 123 10.02 -3.72 4.53
CA ARG A 123 9.52 -4.25 3.26
C ARG A 123 9.48 -5.76 3.10
N SER A 124 10.35 -6.49 3.81
CA SER A 124 10.26 -7.94 3.90
C SER A 124 9.00 -8.40 4.65
N GLN A 125 8.34 -7.49 5.37
CA GLN A 125 7.02 -7.65 5.96
C GLN A 125 5.89 -7.08 5.07
N THR A 126 6.20 -6.40 3.96
CA THR A 126 5.22 -5.63 3.15
C THR A 126 5.06 -6.08 1.68
N ALA A 127 5.52 -7.29 1.31
CA ALA A 127 5.12 -7.90 0.04
C ALA A 127 3.68 -8.42 0.13
N TYR A 128 2.71 -7.52 0.09
CA TYR A 128 1.32 -7.92 -0.03
C TYR A 128 0.98 -8.13 -1.50
N PRO A 129 0.22 -9.18 -1.83
CA PRO A 129 -0.05 -9.54 -3.21
C PRO A 129 -1.00 -8.53 -3.88
N LEU A 130 -0.72 -8.18 -5.14
CA LEU A 130 -1.50 -7.26 -5.96
C LEU A 130 -2.36 -8.03 -6.99
N PRO A 131 -3.57 -7.54 -7.32
CA PRO A 131 -4.35 -8.03 -8.46
C PRO A 131 -3.60 -7.87 -9.79
N ASP A 132 -3.85 -8.77 -10.75
CA ASP A 132 -3.22 -8.74 -12.08
C ASP A 132 -3.49 -7.43 -12.86
N ASP A 133 -4.64 -6.78 -12.62
CA ASP A 133 -5.10 -5.56 -13.29
C ASP A 133 -5.26 -4.37 -12.30
N GLU A 134 -4.26 -4.11 -11.47
CA GLU A 134 -4.31 -3.06 -10.43
C GLU A 134 -4.66 -1.66 -10.97
N ASP A 135 -4.15 -1.27 -12.14
CA ASP A 135 -4.47 0.03 -12.76
C ASP A 135 -5.97 0.15 -13.06
N ALA A 136 -6.59 -0.90 -13.61
CA ALA A 136 -8.02 -0.90 -13.92
C ALA A 136 -8.88 -0.87 -12.66
N ARG A 137 -8.38 -1.46 -11.57
CA ARG A 137 -9.02 -1.45 -10.26
C ARG A 137 -8.98 -0.06 -9.63
N LEU A 138 -7.85 0.64 -9.72
CA LEU A 138 -7.71 2.02 -9.25
C LEU A 138 -8.58 2.99 -10.06
N ASP A 139 -8.60 2.86 -11.39
CA ASP A 139 -9.53 3.58 -12.26
C ASP A 139 -11.00 3.32 -11.89
N ALA A 140 -11.31 2.11 -11.42
CA ALA A 140 -12.63 1.77 -10.91
C ALA A 140 -12.92 2.44 -9.57
N LEU A 141 -11.98 2.41 -8.63
CA LEU A 141 -12.08 3.00 -7.31
C LEU A 141 -12.31 4.53 -7.39
N ASP A 142 -11.60 5.23 -8.27
CA ASP A 142 -11.72 6.69 -8.45
C ASP A 142 -13.15 7.15 -8.74
N ARG A 143 -13.94 6.29 -9.37
CA ARG A 143 -15.37 6.56 -9.64
C ARG A 143 -16.23 6.59 -8.37
N TYR A 144 -15.72 6.08 -7.25
CA TYR A 144 -16.39 6.02 -5.95
C TYR A 144 -15.74 6.94 -4.90
N ALA A 145 -14.79 7.80 -5.28
CA ALA A 145 -14.10 8.74 -4.38
C ALA A 145 -14.96 9.93 -3.88
N GLY A 146 -16.29 9.84 -3.94
CA GLY A 146 -17.24 10.87 -3.50
C GLY A 146 -17.22 11.12 -1.98
N ASP A 147 -17.99 12.13 -1.53
CA ASP A 147 -18.05 12.55 -0.13
C ASP A 147 -18.53 11.40 0.79
N PRO A 148 -17.66 10.84 1.66
CA PRO A 148 -18.00 9.72 2.54
C PRO A 148 -19.18 10.06 3.47
N ALA A 149 -19.30 11.32 3.89
CA ALA A 149 -20.29 11.76 4.88
C ALA A 149 -21.75 11.55 4.40
N ALA A 150 -21.97 11.38 3.10
CA ALA A 150 -23.28 11.12 2.53
C ALA A 150 -23.71 9.64 2.60
N LEU A 151 -22.76 8.73 2.89
CA LEU A 151 -22.96 7.29 2.96
C LEU A 151 -22.98 6.75 4.41
N ASP A 152 -22.45 7.52 5.36
CA ASP A 152 -22.29 7.16 6.77
C ASP A 152 -23.51 6.41 7.33
N ALA A 153 -24.71 6.98 7.24
CA ALA A 153 -25.89 6.40 7.90
C ALA A 153 -26.35 5.03 7.32
N SER A 154 -26.11 4.78 6.03
CA SER A 154 -26.45 3.49 5.40
C SER A 154 -25.40 2.44 5.72
N LEU A 155 -24.11 2.80 5.58
CA LEU A 155 -22.99 1.89 5.82
C LEU A 155 -22.84 1.55 7.31
N ASP A 156 -23.04 2.52 8.20
CA ASP A 156 -23.04 2.31 9.67
C ASP A 156 -24.11 1.33 10.11
N ARG A 157 -25.26 1.34 9.44
CA ARG A 157 -26.32 0.37 9.72
C ARG A 157 -25.91 -1.03 9.29
N LEU A 158 -25.21 -1.17 8.17
CA LEU A 158 -24.76 -2.49 7.70
C LEU A 158 -23.70 -3.07 8.63
N THR A 159 -22.75 -2.26 9.09
CA THR A 159 -21.73 -2.71 10.06
C THR A 159 -22.35 -3.07 11.41
N GLU A 160 -23.35 -2.31 11.89
CA GLU A 160 -24.13 -2.66 13.10
C GLU A 160 -24.96 -3.95 12.90
N ILE A 161 -25.57 -4.15 11.73
CA ILE A 161 -26.29 -5.39 11.43
C ILE A 161 -25.33 -6.58 11.42
N ALA A 162 -24.14 -6.42 10.84
CA ALA A 162 -23.15 -7.49 10.74
C ALA A 162 -22.72 -7.98 12.13
N THR A 163 -22.35 -7.07 13.03
CA THR A 163 -21.94 -7.45 14.40
C THR A 163 -23.07 -8.16 15.15
N ALA A 164 -24.31 -7.67 15.03
CA ALA A 164 -25.47 -8.30 15.66
C ALA A 164 -25.85 -9.65 15.02
N LEU A 165 -25.67 -9.81 13.70
CA LEU A 165 -26.02 -11.02 12.95
C LEU A 165 -25.06 -12.17 13.24
N PHE A 166 -23.76 -11.86 13.33
CA PHE A 166 -22.71 -12.86 13.54
C PHE A 166 -22.30 -13.04 15.00
N ASP A 167 -22.83 -12.21 15.90
CA ASP A 167 -22.41 -12.14 17.31
C ASP A 167 -20.88 -11.90 17.38
N LEU A 168 -20.45 -10.77 16.81
CA LEU A 168 -19.05 -10.37 16.65
C LEU A 168 -18.81 -8.99 17.26
N ASP A 169 -17.58 -8.76 17.73
CA ASP A 169 -17.19 -7.51 18.37
C ASP A 169 -17.19 -6.31 17.42
N ALA A 170 -16.79 -6.53 16.15
CA ALA A 170 -16.60 -5.43 15.22
C ALA A 170 -16.82 -5.78 13.76
N ALA A 171 -17.15 -4.74 12.98
CA ALA A 171 -17.31 -4.79 11.54
C ALA A 171 -16.84 -3.48 10.92
N ALA A 172 -16.31 -3.54 9.70
CA ALA A 172 -15.91 -2.36 8.97
C ALA A 172 -16.10 -2.52 7.45
N ILE A 173 -16.32 -1.40 6.78
CA ILE A 173 -16.40 -1.30 5.33
C ILE A 173 -15.29 -0.34 4.90
N GLY A 174 -14.39 -0.79 4.05
CA GLY A 174 -13.26 0.02 3.62
C GLY A 174 -12.94 -0.14 2.14
N LEU A 175 -12.46 0.95 1.54
CA LEU A 175 -11.93 1.00 0.20
C LEU A 175 -10.42 0.89 0.24
N ILE A 176 -9.83 0.15 -0.71
CA ILE A 176 -8.39 -0.09 -0.77
C ILE A 176 -7.82 0.69 -1.94
N ASP A 177 -7.08 1.76 -1.67
CA ASP A 177 -6.35 2.56 -2.67
C ASP A 177 -4.96 1.94 -2.94
N ALA A 178 -4.14 2.56 -3.78
CA ALA A 178 -2.81 2.10 -4.15
C ALA A 178 -1.90 1.88 -2.93
N HIS A 179 -2.02 2.74 -1.91
CA HIS A 179 -1.11 2.75 -0.77
C HIS A 179 -1.80 2.62 0.60
N GLU A 180 -3.10 2.86 0.66
CA GLU A 180 -3.83 2.94 1.93
C GLU A 180 -5.23 2.29 1.84
N GLN A 181 -5.74 1.83 2.98
CA GLN A 181 -7.13 1.47 3.15
C GLN A 181 -7.86 2.57 3.90
N ARG A 182 -8.91 3.12 3.27
CA ARG A 182 -9.79 4.11 3.88
C ARG A 182 -11.10 3.45 4.31
N PHE A 183 -11.38 3.46 5.61
CA PHE A 183 -12.64 2.95 6.14
C PHE A 183 -13.75 3.98 5.98
N LEU A 184 -14.85 3.56 5.37
CA LEU A 184 -16.06 4.35 5.19
C LEU A 184 -17.01 4.22 6.38
N SER A 185 -17.00 3.06 7.04
CA SER A 185 -17.81 2.80 8.24
C SER A 185 -17.11 1.78 9.13
N CYS A 186 -17.20 2.00 10.43
CA CYS A 186 -16.64 1.14 11.48
C CYS A 186 -17.67 1.01 12.62
N HIS A 187 -17.94 -0.22 13.04
CA HIS A 187 -18.72 -0.52 14.24
C HIS A 187 -17.89 -1.40 15.17
N GLY A 188 -17.89 -1.09 16.48
CA GLY A 188 -17.10 -1.82 17.48
C GLY A 188 -15.59 -1.54 17.46
N VAL A 189 -15.08 -0.99 16.37
CA VAL A 189 -13.69 -0.52 16.21
C VAL A 189 -13.66 0.95 15.78
N SER A 190 -12.53 1.60 16.01
CA SER A 190 -12.25 2.94 15.50
C SER A 190 -10.97 2.89 14.67
N MET A 191 -11.12 2.66 13.37
CA MET A 191 -10.02 2.64 12.41
C MET A 191 -10.10 3.90 11.55
N GLY A 192 -9.00 4.65 11.49
CA GLY A 192 -8.81 5.73 10.53
C GLY A 192 -8.29 5.17 9.21
N THR A 193 -7.53 5.96 8.46
CA THR A 193 -6.77 5.41 7.34
C THR A 193 -5.62 4.55 7.84
N ILE A 194 -5.40 3.40 7.21
CA ILE A 194 -4.33 2.46 7.54
C ILE A 194 -3.53 2.20 6.26
N ASP A 195 -2.22 2.07 6.36
CA ASP A 195 -1.38 1.69 5.22
C ASP A 195 -1.81 0.32 4.68
N ARG A 196 -1.86 0.16 3.36
CA ARG A 196 -2.40 -1.03 2.70
C ARG A 196 -1.67 -2.30 3.15
N GLU A 197 -0.37 -2.21 3.40
CA GLU A 197 0.48 -3.27 3.93
C GLU A 197 0.12 -3.74 5.35
N ASP A 198 -0.46 -2.85 6.16
CA ASP A 198 -0.82 -3.12 7.55
C ASP A 198 -2.23 -3.70 7.70
N THR A 199 -2.93 -3.94 6.59
CA THR A 199 -4.32 -4.42 6.62
C THR A 199 -4.42 -5.89 6.19
N VAL A 200 -5.21 -6.66 6.95
CA VAL A 200 -5.59 -8.03 6.57
C VAL A 200 -6.41 -8.04 5.28
N CYS A 201 -7.14 -6.95 5.01
CA CYS A 201 -8.00 -6.76 3.84
C CYS A 201 -7.27 -6.87 2.51
N THR A 202 -6.00 -6.47 2.49
CA THR A 202 -5.16 -6.57 1.29
C THR A 202 -4.91 -8.01 0.86
N TYR A 203 -4.83 -8.95 1.81
CA TYR A 203 -4.69 -10.36 1.47
C TYR A 203 -6.01 -10.99 1.03
N ALA A 204 -7.13 -10.44 1.51
CA ALA A 204 -8.47 -10.95 1.23
C ALA A 204 -9.00 -10.54 -0.16
N MET A 205 -8.59 -9.40 -0.70
CA MET A 205 -9.13 -8.90 -1.98
C MET A 205 -8.71 -9.74 -3.21
N LEU A 206 -7.78 -10.67 -3.05
CA LEU A 206 -7.31 -11.55 -4.11
C LEU A 206 -8.08 -12.86 -4.22
N ASP A 207 -8.87 -13.18 -3.20
CA ASP A 207 -9.80 -14.28 -3.28
C ASP A 207 -11.09 -13.76 -3.96
N ASP A 208 -11.62 -14.52 -4.91
CA ASP A 208 -12.89 -14.21 -5.60
C ASP A 208 -14.12 -14.31 -4.68
N ASP A 209 -13.94 -14.76 -3.43
CA ASP A 209 -14.97 -15.19 -2.48
C ASP A 209 -14.69 -14.64 -1.06
N VAL A 210 -15.43 -15.12 -0.06
CA VAL A 210 -15.22 -14.77 1.35
C VAL A 210 -13.94 -15.38 1.90
N THR A 211 -12.98 -14.52 2.28
CA THR A 211 -11.77 -14.90 3.01
C THR A 211 -12.09 -15.05 4.49
N VAL A 212 -11.63 -16.15 5.11
CA VAL A 212 -11.81 -16.43 6.54
C VAL A 212 -10.49 -16.85 7.14
N ILE A 213 -10.13 -16.22 8.25
CA ILE A 213 -8.98 -16.53 9.09
C ILE A 213 -9.53 -16.82 10.48
N GLU A 214 -9.65 -18.11 10.79
CA GLU A 214 -10.28 -18.58 12.03
C GLU A 214 -9.42 -18.28 13.28
N ASP A 215 -8.10 -18.26 13.12
CA ASP A 215 -7.11 -17.91 14.15
C ASP A 215 -5.96 -17.14 13.51
N VAL A 216 -5.96 -15.82 13.66
CA VAL A 216 -4.93 -14.92 13.15
C VAL A 216 -3.58 -15.16 13.84
N GLY A 217 -3.59 -15.49 15.14
CA GLY A 217 -2.37 -15.73 15.91
C GLY A 217 -1.64 -17.01 15.53
N GLY A 218 -2.33 -17.95 14.90
CA GLY A 218 -1.78 -19.20 14.36
C GLY A 218 -1.54 -19.19 12.84
N ASP A 219 -1.82 -18.10 12.14
CA ASP A 219 -1.68 -18.01 10.69
C ASP A 219 -0.30 -17.45 10.31
N ALA A 220 0.47 -18.26 9.58
CA ALA A 220 1.84 -17.94 9.18
C ALA A 220 1.97 -16.64 8.37
N ARG A 221 0.89 -16.15 7.75
CA ARG A 221 0.87 -14.87 7.01
C ARG A 221 0.96 -13.66 7.93
N PHE A 222 0.53 -13.79 9.19
CA PHE A 222 0.41 -12.68 10.14
C PHE A 222 1.31 -12.83 11.37
N GLU A 223 2.10 -13.90 11.47
CA GLU A 223 3.02 -14.15 12.60
C GLU A 223 3.97 -12.98 12.89
N THR A 224 4.41 -12.27 11.84
CA THR A 224 5.35 -11.13 11.92
C THR A 224 4.68 -9.76 11.75
N ASN A 225 3.37 -9.68 11.51
CA ASN A 225 2.68 -8.40 11.28
C ASN A 225 2.35 -7.73 12.63
N GLU A 226 3.13 -6.71 13.02
CA GLU A 226 2.96 -6.02 14.30
C GLU A 226 1.64 -5.24 14.39
N GLY A 227 1.13 -4.70 13.27
CA GLY A 227 -0.14 -3.98 13.20
C GLY A 227 -1.34 -4.84 13.56
N VAL A 228 -1.43 -6.03 12.96
CA VAL A 228 -2.49 -7.02 13.24
C VAL A 228 -2.44 -7.48 14.70
N ARG A 229 -1.24 -7.69 15.25
CA ARG A 229 -1.06 -8.09 16.66
C ARG A 229 -1.40 -6.97 17.64
N ALA A 230 -1.11 -5.71 17.29
CA ALA A 230 -1.44 -4.55 18.09
C ALA A 230 -2.96 -4.25 18.10
N ALA A 231 -3.67 -4.63 17.04
CA ALA A 231 -5.12 -4.45 16.92
C ALA A 231 -5.95 -5.42 17.78
N GLY A 232 -5.34 -6.48 18.33
CA GLY A 232 -6.05 -7.46 19.17
C GLY A 232 -7.03 -8.36 18.41
N ILE A 233 -6.87 -8.47 17.09
CA ILE A 233 -7.74 -9.26 16.22
C ILE A 233 -7.31 -10.73 16.29
N ALA A 234 -8.18 -11.61 16.78
CA ALA A 234 -7.93 -13.05 16.80
C ALA A 234 -8.66 -13.80 15.68
N PHE A 235 -9.79 -13.27 15.23
CA PHE A 235 -10.57 -13.76 14.10
C PHE A 235 -10.80 -12.67 13.06
N TYR A 236 -10.77 -13.06 11.79
CA TYR A 236 -11.08 -12.17 10.67
C TYR A 236 -11.88 -12.91 9.61
N ALA A 237 -12.94 -12.27 9.11
CA ALA A 237 -13.58 -12.68 7.86
C ALA A 237 -13.92 -11.44 7.01
N SER A 238 -13.83 -11.57 5.70
CA SER A 238 -14.21 -10.49 4.80
C SER A 238 -14.75 -10.98 3.47
N ALA A 239 -15.56 -10.13 2.86
CA ALA A 239 -16.09 -10.29 1.51
C ALA A 239 -15.69 -9.08 0.65
N SER A 240 -15.35 -9.36 -0.60
CA SER A 240 -14.90 -8.36 -1.57
C SER A 240 -16.02 -7.43 -2.02
N LEU A 241 -15.72 -6.14 -2.14
CA LEU A 241 -16.59 -5.12 -2.71
C LEU A 241 -16.34 -5.03 -4.22
N VAL A 242 -17.15 -5.72 -5.01
CA VAL A 242 -16.94 -5.88 -6.46
C VAL A 242 -17.84 -4.94 -7.25
N THR A 243 -17.23 -4.14 -8.12
CA THR A 243 -17.94 -3.21 -9.00
C THR A 243 -18.70 -3.96 -10.11
N PRO A 244 -19.70 -3.32 -10.77
CA PRO A 244 -20.41 -3.94 -11.90
C PRO A 244 -19.50 -4.37 -13.07
N ASP A 245 -18.33 -3.76 -13.19
CA ASP A 245 -17.33 -4.07 -14.21
C ASP A 245 -16.37 -5.20 -13.77
N GLY A 246 -16.58 -5.78 -12.58
CA GLY A 246 -15.80 -6.91 -12.05
C GLY A 246 -14.55 -6.53 -11.27
N GLN A 247 -14.33 -5.24 -10.97
CA GLN A 247 -13.16 -4.78 -10.22
C GLN A 247 -13.42 -4.77 -8.72
N THR A 248 -12.51 -5.35 -7.91
CA THR A 248 -12.58 -5.34 -6.45
C THR A 248 -11.99 -4.05 -5.88
N ILE A 249 -12.83 -3.18 -5.32
CA ILE A 249 -12.39 -1.83 -4.87
C ILE A 249 -12.22 -1.73 -3.35
N GLY A 250 -12.55 -2.77 -2.60
CA GLY A 250 -12.49 -2.76 -1.15
C GLY A 250 -13.06 -4.04 -0.54
N THR A 251 -13.34 -3.98 0.77
CA THR A 251 -13.87 -5.12 1.53
C THR A 251 -14.93 -4.72 2.55
N PHE A 252 -15.85 -5.65 2.80
CA PHE A 252 -16.66 -5.69 4.02
C PHE A 252 -16.03 -6.73 4.94
N CYS A 253 -15.57 -6.31 6.12
CA CYS A 253 -14.87 -7.18 7.04
C CYS A 253 -15.52 -7.19 8.43
N VAL A 254 -15.34 -8.31 9.12
CA VAL A 254 -15.79 -8.54 10.49
C VAL A 254 -14.65 -9.14 11.31
N TYR A 255 -14.61 -8.80 12.59
CA TYR A 255 -13.51 -9.12 13.49
C TYR A 255 -14.04 -9.63 14.84
N ASP A 256 -13.23 -10.47 15.49
CA ASP A 256 -13.46 -10.94 16.87
C ASP A 256 -12.13 -10.93 17.65
N ASP A 257 -12.21 -10.76 18.97
CA ASP A 257 -11.05 -10.85 19.87
C ASP A 257 -10.74 -12.31 20.31
N GLU A 258 -11.61 -13.26 19.95
CA GLU A 258 -11.43 -14.70 20.14
C GLU A 258 -11.41 -15.49 18.79
N PRO A 259 -10.57 -16.53 18.64
CA PRO A 259 -10.61 -17.40 17.46
C PRO A 259 -11.95 -18.12 17.34
N ARG A 260 -12.50 -18.20 16.12
CA ARG A 260 -13.79 -18.87 15.86
C ARG A 260 -13.86 -19.50 14.48
N SER A 261 -14.75 -20.48 14.36
CA SER A 261 -15.13 -21.01 13.05
C SER A 261 -16.12 -20.10 12.34
N PHE A 262 -16.08 -20.09 11.01
CA PHE A 262 -17.04 -19.36 10.17
C PHE A 262 -17.61 -20.27 9.08
N ASP A 263 -18.87 -20.67 9.26
CA ASP A 263 -19.52 -21.69 8.45
C ASP A 263 -19.97 -21.18 7.07
N ALA A 264 -20.44 -22.10 6.22
CA ALA A 264 -20.86 -21.75 4.87
C ALA A 264 -22.03 -20.77 4.83
N ARG A 265 -22.94 -20.84 5.82
CA ARG A 265 -24.09 -19.93 5.89
C ARG A 265 -23.66 -18.54 6.31
N GLU A 266 -22.73 -18.44 7.25
CA GLU A 266 -22.14 -17.16 7.66
C GLU A 266 -21.41 -16.49 6.50
N ARG A 267 -20.63 -17.26 5.72
CA ARG A 267 -20.00 -16.78 4.48
C ARG A 267 -21.01 -16.24 3.47
N GLU A 268 -22.08 -16.99 3.19
CA GLU A 268 -23.17 -16.51 2.30
C GLU A 268 -23.77 -15.19 2.79
N LEU A 269 -24.00 -15.05 4.10
CA LEU A 269 -24.57 -13.83 4.68
C LEU A 269 -23.61 -12.65 4.60
N LEU A 270 -22.31 -12.87 4.80
CA LEU A 270 -21.30 -11.83 4.70
C LEU A 270 -21.15 -11.33 3.25
N ALA A 271 -21.20 -12.25 2.27
CA ALA A 271 -21.23 -11.89 0.86
C ALA A 271 -22.45 -11.01 0.51
N LEU A 272 -23.65 -11.36 1.01
CA LEU A 272 -24.86 -10.56 0.81
C LEU A 272 -24.76 -9.15 1.43
N LEU A 273 -24.06 -9.01 2.56
CA LEU A 273 -23.81 -7.70 3.18
C LEU A 273 -22.83 -6.86 2.35
N ALA A 274 -21.81 -7.49 1.77
CA ALA A 274 -20.88 -6.83 0.85
C ALA A 274 -21.59 -6.38 -0.44
N ASP A 275 -22.46 -7.22 -1.01
CA ASP A 275 -23.28 -6.86 -2.17
C ASP A 275 -24.17 -5.64 -1.86
N GLU A 276 -24.86 -5.64 -0.72
CA GLU A 276 -25.69 -4.50 -0.30
C GLU A 276 -24.84 -3.23 -0.08
N ALA A 277 -23.65 -3.35 0.53
CA ALA A 277 -22.74 -2.21 0.67
C ALA A 277 -22.33 -1.65 -0.71
N MET A 278 -22.02 -2.52 -1.67
CA MET A 278 -21.73 -2.10 -3.05
C MET A 278 -22.93 -1.47 -3.76
N GLU A 279 -24.15 -1.97 -3.53
CA GLU A 279 -25.37 -1.34 -4.06
C GLU A 279 -25.56 0.09 -3.52
N GLN A 280 -25.25 0.33 -2.24
CA GLN A 280 -25.29 1.68 -1.66
C GLN A 280 -24.22 2.60 -2.28
N LEU A 281 -22.99 2.10 -2.46
CA LEU A 281 -21.91 2.84 -3.13
C LEU A 281 -22.26 3.20 -4.57
N GLU A 282 -22.83 2.24 -5.32
CA GLU A 282 -23.26 2.44 -6.70
C GLU A 282 -24.44 3.41 -6.81
N LEU A 283 -25.42 3.33 -5.91
CA LEU A 283 -26.52 4.28 -5.85
C LEU A 283 -26.00 5.70 -5.64
N ARG A 284 -25.06 5.89 -4.72
CA ARG A 284 -24.48 7.20 -4.44
C ARG A 284 -23.70 7.75 -5.63
N ARG A 285 -22.86 6.92 -6.25
CA ARG A 285 -22.13 7.29 -7.48
C ARG A 285 -23.07 7.83 -8.57
N ARG A 286 -24.21 7.18 -8.79
CA ARG A 286 -25.20 7.63 -9.78
C ARG A 286 -25.84 8.98 -9.42
N LEU A 287 -26.16 9.17 -8.15
CA LEU A 287 -26.74 10.43 -7.66
C LEU A 287 -25.77 11.61 -7.77
N ASP A 288 -24.49 11.39 -7.51
CA ASP A 288 -23.45 12.42 -7.65
C ASP A 288 -23.12 12.70 -9.13
N GLY A 289 -23.21 11.71 -10.01
CA GLY A 289 -23.01 11.85 -11.45
C GLY A 289 -24.15 12.59 -12.19
N ASP A 290 -25.41 12.42 -11.77
CA ASP A 290 -26.58 13.08 -12.38
C ASP A 290 -26.81 14.52 -11.86
N GLY A 291 -26.11 14.95 -10.80
CA GLY A 291 -26.26 16.29 -10.19
C GLY A 291 -25.55 17.45 -10.91
N GLY A 292 -24.78 17.17 -11.96
CA GLY A 292 -23.92 18.14 -12.65
C GLY A 292 -24.49 18.79 -13.93
N GLU A 293 -25.67 18.36 -14.42
CA GLU A 293 -26.21 18.82 -15.71
C GLU A 293 -27.47 19.70 -15.64
N ASP A 294 -28.01 20.02 -14.47
CA ASP A 294 -29.35 20.64 -14.35
C ASP A 294 -29.40 22.06 -13.73
N ASP A 295 -28.31 22.82 -13.73
CA ASP A 295 -28.34 24.27 -13.45
C ASP A 295 -27.67 25.07 -14.60
N ALA A 296 -28.47 25.36 -15.63
CA ALA A 296 -28.20 26.31 -16.71
C ALA A 296 -29.13 27.53 -16.62
#